data_AF-A0A948MQ55-F1
#
_entry.id   AF-A0A948MQ55-F1
#
_cell.length_a   1.000
_cell.length_b   1.000
_cell.length_c   1.000
_cell.angle_alpha   90.00
_cell.angle_beta   90.00
_cell.angle_gamma   90.00
#
_symmetry.space_group_name_H-M   'P 1'
#
loop_
_entity.id
_entity.type
_entity.pdbx_description
1 polymer ?
#
loop_
_entity_poly.entity_id
_entity_poly.type
_entity_poly.pdbx_seq_one_letter_code
_entity_poly.pdbx_strand_id
1 'polypeptide(L)'
;MKPSLFEQLQAVAIDPTKLKPSPRHWNCGMLRYKNRLWLSYRYHLKQHAGRIATAIVEIDQKTFQPIGKSQWLKFSGPTGDEHHEDARLFMFRDEPHISFTEMRGYKPGVDYTSVMKYAKLKLRGCKWEVEKVFHPRFGVNDGRAKEKNWVFF
;
A
#
# COMPACT_ATOMS: atom_id res chain seq x y z
N MET A 1 -6.87 41.79 9.01
CA MET A 1 -6.75 40.33 8.81
C MET A 1 -5.43 40.09 8.06
N LYS A 2 -4.43 39.45 8.67
CA LYS A 2 -3.16 39.16 7.97
C LYS A 2 -3.41 37.96 7.04
N PRO A 3 -3.15 38.05 5.73
CA PRO A 3 -3.27 36.90 4.85
C PRO A 3 -2.23 35.87 5.28
N SER A 4 -2.71 34.68 5.64
CA SER A 4 -1.86 33.53 5.89
C SER A 4 -1.42 32.97 4.54
N LEU A 5 -0.29 33.46 4.02
CA LEU A 5 0.39 32.88 2.88
C LEU A 5 1.13 31.62 3.36
N PHE A 6 0.43 30.49 3.44
CA PHE A 6 1.12 29.21 3.40
C PHE A 6 1.47 28.94 1.95
N GLU A 7 2.75 28.78 1.66
CA GLU A 7 3.23 28.28 0.38
C GLU A 7 2.67 26.86 0.21
N GLN A 8 1.59 26.72 -0.55
CA GLN A 8 1.00 25.43 -0.84
C GLN A 8 1.97 24.69 -1.76
N LEU A 9 2.49 23.56 -1.28
CA LEU A 9 3.32 22.68 -2.10
C LEU A 9 2.60 22.36 -3.41
N GLN A 10 3.32 22.48 -4.52
CA GLN A 10 2.77 22.15 -5.83
C GLN A 10 2.34 20.68 -5.85
N ALA A 11 1.05 20.45 -6.03
CA ALA A 11 0.51 19.11 -6.20
C ALA A 11 0.87 18.60 -7.60
N VAL A 12 1.45 17.40 -7.69
CA VAL A 12 1.68 16.71 -8.96
C VAL A 12 0.71 15.54 -9.08
N ALA A 13 -0.09 15.53 -10.15
CA ALA A 13 -0.95 14.42 -10.47
C ALA A 13 -0.14 13.29 -11.12
N ILE A 14 -0.35 12.06 -10.67
CA ILE A 14 0.24 10.87 -11.28
C ILE A 14 -0.64 10.44 -12.45
N ASP A 15 -0.02 10.19 -13.61
CA ASP A 15 -0.71 9.63 -14.77
C ASP A 15 -1.18 8.19 -14.48
N PRO A 16 -2.50 7.93 -14.36
CA PRO A 16 -3.03 6.62 -14.01
C PRO A 16 -2.81 5.58 -15.10
N THR A 17 -2.53 5.99 -16.35
CA THR A 17 -2.26 5.06 -17.47
C THR A 17 -0.91 4.35 -17.32
N LYS A 18 0.00 4.91 -16.50
CA LYS A 18 1.31 4.32 -16.17
C LYS A 18 1.27 3.37 -14.97
N LEU A 19 0.13 3.26 -14.30
CA LEU A 19 -0.10 2.37 -13.17
C LEU A 19 -0.70 1.03 -13.63
N LYS A 20 -0.89 0.10 -12.69
CA LYS A 20 -1.63 -1.13 -12.99
C LYS A 20 -3.05 -0.81 -13.45
N PRO A 21 -3.58 -1.46 -14.51
CA PRO A 21 -4.92 -1.20 -14.98
C PRO A 21 -5.97 -1.41 -13.88
N SER A 22 -6.71 -0.35 -13.58
CA SER A 22 -7.74 -0.34 -12.55
C SER A 22 -8.72 0.79 -12.80
N PRO A 23 -10.01 0.65 -12.44
CA PRO A 23 -10.95 1.78 -12.51
C PRO A 23 -10.61 2.89 -11.52
N ARG A 24 -9.84 2.60 -10.45
CA ARG A 24 -9.45 3.56 -9.42
C ARG A 24 -8.08 3.20 -8.87
N HIS A 25 -7.36 4.21 -8.38
CA HIS A 25 -6.11 4.09 -7.62
C HIS A 25 -6.19 5.00 -6.41
N TRP A 26 -5.82 4.52 -5.23
CA TRP A 26 -5.98 5.32 -4.02
C TRP A 26 -4.99 4.92 -2.92
N ASN A 27 -5.01 5.69 -1.82
CA ASN A 27 -4.25 5.45 -0.59
C ASN A 27 -2.77 5.16 -0.84
N CYS A 28 -2.14 6.09 -1.54
CA CYS A 28 -0.74 6.04 -1.89
C CYS A 28 0.18 6.14 -0.66
N GLY A 29 1.27 5.38 -0.65
CA GLY A 29 2.38 5.50 0.30
C GLY A 29 3.67 5.75 -0.45
N MET A 30 4.56 6.58 0.09
CA MET A 30 5.84 6.91 -0.56
C MET A 30 7.01 6.60 0.34
N LEU A 31 8.11 6.12 -0.25
CA LEU A 31 9.34 5.82 0.47
C LEU A 31 10.56 6.11 -0.38
N ARG A 32 11.56 6.75 0.22
CA ARG A 32 12.90 6.86 -0.35
C ARG A 32 13.74 5.68 0.12
N TYR A 33 14.26 4.89 -0.81
CA TYR A 33 15.11 3.74 -0.50
C TYR A 33 16.15 3.51 -1.60
N LYS A 34 17.42 3.36 -1.23
CA LYS A 34 18.57 3.23 -2.16
C LYS A 34 18.59 4.33 -3.22
N ASN A 35 18.48 5.60 -2.79
CA ASN A 35 18.42 6.80 -3.66
C ASN A 35 17.30 6.81 -4.71
N ARG A 36 16.32 5.92 -4.58
CA ARG A 36 15.13 5.86 -5.44
C ARG A 36 13.89 6.25 -4.66
N LEU A 37 12.90 6.78 -5.36
CA LEU A 37 11.60 7.11 -4.80
C LEU A 37 10.60 6.04 -5.22
N TRP A 38 9.89 5.47 -4.26
CA TRP A 38 8.94 4.39 -4.49
C TRP A 38 7.55 4.84 -4.07
N LEU A 39 6.54 4.39 -4.81
CA LEU A 39 5.14 4.59 -4.55
C LEU A 39 4.45 3.24 -4.39
N SER A 40 3.87 2.99 -3.22
CA SER A 40 2.81 1.98 -3.05
C SER A 40 1.45 2.61 -3.33
N TYR A 41 0.52 1.85 -3.88
CA TYR A 41 -0.87 2.31 -4.07
C TYR A 41 -1.84 1.14 -4.10
N ARG A 42 -3.08 1.41 -3.69
CA ARG A 42 -4.20 0.48 -3.72
C ARG A 42 -4.88 0.52 -5.09
N TYR A 43 -5.28 -0.65 -5.59
CA TYR A 43 -5.98 -0.79 -6.86
C TYR A 43 -6.91 -2.01 -6.86
N HIS A 44 -7.92 -2.02 -7.72
CA HIS A 44 -8.73 -3.21 -7.99
C HIS A 44 -8.04 -4.15 -8.99
N LEU A 45 -8.00 -5.44 -8.64
CA LEU A 45 -7.70 -6.56 -9.51
C LEU A 45 -8.92 -6.86 -10.40
N LYS A 46 -8.86 -6.41 -11.67
CA LYS A 46 -9.92 -6.68 -12.66
C LYS A 46 -10.20 -8.18 -12.84
N GLN A 47 -9.16 -9.01 -12.76
CA GLN A 47 -9.25 -10.48 -12.95
C GLN A 47 -9.86 -11.22 -11.76
N HIS A 48 -10.08 -10.56 -10.62
CA HIS A 48 -10.53 -11.20 -9.39
C HIS A 48 -11.76 -10.49 -8.80
N ALA A 49 -12.80 -10.28 -9.61
CA ALA A 49 -14.08 -9.70 -9.18
C ALA A 49 -13.95 -8.37 -8.41
N GLY A 50 -12.96 -7.54 -8.76
CA GLY A 50 -12.75 -6.25 -8.09
C GLY A 50 -12.07 -6.35 -6.72
N ARG A 51 -11.44 -7.49 -6.38
CA ARG A 51 -10.55 -7.62 -5.21
C ARG A 51 -9.52 -6.51 -5.18
N ILE A 52 -9.10 -6.17 -3.99
CA ILE A 52 -8.25 -5.02 -3.77
C ILE A 52 -6.84 -5.50 -3.45
N ALA A 53 -5.87 -4.92 -4.15
CA ALA A 53 -4.46 -5.25 -4.00
C ALA A 53 -3.62 -3.99 -3.85
N THR A 54 -2.38 -4.20 -3.41
CA THR A 54 -1.36 -3.17 -3.36
C THR A 54 -0.34 -3.40 -4.47
N ALA A 55 -0.04 -2.35 -5.23
CA ALA A 55 1.08 -2.34 -6.16
C ALA A 55 2.18 -1.40 -5.67
N ILE A 56 3.38 -1.58 -6.21
CA ILE A 56 4.53 -0.70 -6.01
C ILE A 56 5.14 -0.32 -7.37
N VAL A 57 5.59 0.92 -7.50
CA VAL A 57 6.30 1.41 -8.68
C VAL A 57 7.36 2.41 -8.28
N GLU A 58 8.43 2.51 -9.05
CA GLU A 58 9.43 3.56 -8.87
C GLU A 58 8.89 4.87 -9.48
N ILE A 59 9.25 6.00 -8.87
CA ILE A 59 8.85 7.34 -9.26
C ILE A 59 10.10 8.12 -9.67
N ASP A 60 10.04 8.78 -10.82
CA ASP A 60 11.06 9.74 -11.21
C ASP A 60 11.00 10.96 -10.30
N GLN A 61 12.12 11.31 -9.67
CA GLN A 61 12.16 12.35 -8.63
C GLN A 61 12.07 13.78 -9.18
N LYS A 62 12.18 13.97 -10.50
CA LYS A 62 12.06 15.30 -11.13
C LYS A 62 10.64 15.57 -11.59
N THR A 63 9.99 14.56 -12.17
CA THR A 63 8.66 14.66 -12.78
C THR A 63 7.54 14.12 -11.89
N PHE A 64 7.89 13.38 -10.83
CA PHE A 64 6.97 12.65 -9.96
C PHE A 64 6.04 11.68 -10.71
N GLN A 65 6.49 11.20 -11.89
CA GLN A 65 5.77 10.21 -12.68
C GLN A 65 6.33 8.80 -12.47
N PRO A 66 5.49 7.75 -12.58
CA PRO A 66 5.95 6.37 -12.55
C PRO A 66 6.97 6.08 -13.64
N ILE A 67 8.07 5.43 -13.25
CA ILE A 67 9.07 4.89 -14.16
C ILE A 67 9.09 3.36 -14.07
N GLY A 68 9.04 2.72 -15.25
CA GLY A 68 8.95 1.28 -15.36
C GLY A 68 7.56 0.72 -15.08
N LYS A 69 7.48 -0.61 -14.91
CA LYS A 69 6.21 -1.32 -14.73
C LYS A 69 5.86 -1.45 -13.25
N SER A 70 4.64 -1.10 -12.91
CA SER A 70 4.10 -1.36 -11.58
C SER A 70 4.07 -2.86 -11.26
N GLN A 71 4.55 -3.21 -10.08
CA GLN A 71 4.60 -4.57 -9.57
C GLN A 71 3.46 -4.79 -8.57
N TRP A 72 2.77 -5.93 -8.62
CA TRP A 72 1.85 -6.33 -7.55
C TRP A 72 2.67 -6.85 -6.37
N LEU A 73 2.45 -6.30 -5.18
CA LEU A 73 2.95 -6.85 -3.93
C LEU A 73 2.01 -7.98 -3.48
N LYS A 74 2.45 -9.22 -3.68
CA LYS A 74 1.73 -10.41 -3.22
C LYS A 74 2.04 -10.65 -1.75
N PHE A 75 1.16 -10.22 -0.88
CA PHE A 75 1.20 -10.63 0.52
C PHE A 75 0.73 -12.08 0.64
N SER A 76 1.39 -12.87 1.48
CA SER A 76 1.03 -14.26 1.72
C SER A 76 -0.26 -14.32 2.54
N GLY A 77 -1.38 -14.62 1.89
CA GLY A 77 -2.63 -15.05 2.50
C GLY A 77 -2.86 -16.55 2.25
N PRO A 78 -3.38 -17.33 3.22
CA PRO A 78 -3.63 -18.76 3.07
C PRO A 78 -4.76 -19.12 2.11
N THR A 79 -5.64 -18.17 1.73
CA THR A 79 -6.87 -18.46 0.97
C THR A 79 -6.99 -17.68 -0.35
N GLY A 80 -6.23 -16.60 -0.51
CA GLY A 80 -6.17 -15.82 -1.76
C GLY A 80 -7.41 -14.98 -2.04
N ASP A 81 -8.36 -14.93 -1.11
CA ASP A 81 -9.61 -14.16 -1.17
C ASP A 81 -9.53 -12.81 -0.44
N GLU A 82 -8.38 -12.48 0.13
CA GLU A 82 -8.18 -11.29 0.94
C GLU A 82 -8.05 -10.01 0.10
N HIS A 83 -8.55 -8.92 0.66
CA HIS A 83 -8.31 -7.56 0.19
C HIS A 83 -7.12 -6.97 0.95
N HIS A 84 -6.17 -6.38 0.23
CA HIS A 84 -5.01 -5.71 0.81
C HIS A 84 -5.10 -4.21 0.58
N GLU A 85 -5.41 -3.49 1.64
CA GLU A 85 -5.79 -2.10 1.58
C GLU A 85 -4.74 -1.17 2.19
N ASP A 86 -4.79 0.09 1.73
CA ASP A 86 -4.31 1.24 2.48
C ASP A 86 -2.83 1.16 2.89
N ALA A 87 -2.01 0.63 1.99
CA ALA A 87 -0.65 0.26 2.30
C ALA A 87 0.31 1.46 2.40
N ARG A 88 1.11 1.51 3.47
CA ARG A 88 2.10 2.57 3.72
C ARG A 88 3.50 2.00 3.82
N LEU A 89 4.41 2.50 3.01
CA LEU A 89 5.83 2.15 3.05
C LEU A 89 6.54 2.93 4.16
N PHE A 90 7.46 2.28 4.88
CA PHE A 90 8.27 2.92 5.92
C PHE A 90 9.62 2.20 6.11
N MET A 91 10.55 2.84 6.81
CA MET A 91 11.82 2.22 7.24
C MET A 91 11.69 1.77 8.69
N PHE A 92 12.15 0.56 8.99
CA PHE A 92 12.30 0.09 10.36
C PHE A 92 13.63 -0.64 10.49
N ARG A 93 14.50 -0.13 11.37
CA ARG A 93 15.87 -0.65 11.56
C ARG A 93 16.64 -0.77 10.24
N ASP A 94 16.61 0.31 9.45
CA ASP A 94 17.24 0.41 8.12
C ASP A 94 16.74 -0.57 7.05
N GLU A 95 15.61 -1.24 7.32
CA GLU A 95 14.99 -2.17 6.39
C GLU A 95 13.62 -1.66 5.91
N PRO A 96 13.31 -1.79 4.61
CA PRO A 96 12.03 -1.34 4.09
C PRO A 96 10.90 -2.28 4.52
N HIS A 97 9.84 -1.68 5.03
CA HIS A 97 8.63 -2.36 5.47
C HIS A 97 7.40 -1.72 4.84
N ILE A 98 6.29 -2.44 4.89
CA ILE A 98 4.98 -1.94 4.48
C ILE A 98 3.92 -2.34 5.49
N SER A 99 3.13 -1.38 5.97
CA SER A 99 1.92 -1.66 6.71
C SER A 99 0.76 -1.77 5.72
N PHE A 100 -0.22 -2.61 6.01
CA PHE A 100 -1.42 -2.74 5.20
C PHE A 100 -2.55 -3.29 6.05
N THR A 101 -3.78 -3.04 5.62
CA THR A 101 -4.95 -3.72 6.18
C THR A 101 -5.26 -4.94 5.34
N GLU A 102 -5.44 -6.09 5.99
CA GLU A 102 -6.01 -7.26 5.37
C GLU A 102 -7.49 -7.36 5.74
N MET A 103 -8.36 -7.40 4.73
CA MET A 103 -9.79 -7.59 4.90
C MET A 103 -10.21 -8.95 4.33
N ARG A 104 -11.01 -9.71 5.09
CA ARG A 104 -11.50 -11.05 4.70
C ARG A 104 -13.01 -11.17 4.87
N GLY A 105 -13.62 -12.04 4.08
CA GLY A 105 -15.05 -12.35 4.18
C GLY A 105 -15.97 -11.23 3.66
N TYR A 106 -15.41 -10.20 3.02
CA TYR A 106 -16.20 -9.06 2.53
C TYR A 106 -17.22 -9.50 1.47
N LYS A 107 -18.49 -9.42 1.84
CA LYS A 107 -19.64 -9.46 0.94
C LYS A 107 -20.64 -8.41 1.44
N PRO A 108 -21.34 -7.68 0.56
CA PRO A 108 -22.37 -6.73 0.98
C PRO A 108 -23.37 -7.39 1.94
N GLY A 109 -23.58 -6.78 3.11
CA GLY A 109 -24.49 -7.30 4.14
C GLY A 109 -23.94 -8.47 4.99
N VAL A 110 -22.70 -8.91 4.77
CA VAL A 110 -22.05 -9.97 5.55
C VAL A 110 -20.95 -9.38 6.42
N ASP A 111 -20.82 -9.90 7.64
CA ASP A 111 -19.75 -9.48 8.54
C ASP A 111 -18.38 -9.88 7.99
N TYR A 112 -17.40 -9.01 8.18
CA TYR A 112 -16.05 -9.15 7.61
C TYR A 112 -15.02 -8.77 8.66
N THR A 113 -13.82 -9.33 8.52
CA THR A 113 -12.68 -8.95 9.37
C THR A 113 -11.82 -7.95 8.62
N SER A 114 -11.20 -7.04 9.35
CA SER A 114 -10.27 -6.05 8.83
C SER A 114 -9.20 -5.85 9.89
N VAL A 115 -7.98 -6.29 9.61
CA VAL A 115 -6.88 -6.29 10.58
C VAL A 115 -5.63 -5.67 9.99
N MET A 116 -4.84 -5.02 10.83
CA MET A 116 -3.56 -4.44 10.48
C MET A 116 -2.48 -5.51 10.44
N LYS A 117 -1.71 -5.51 9.35
CA LYS A 117 -0.54 -6.35 9.16
C LYS A 117 0.62 -5.51 8.65
N TYR A 118 1.81 -6.08 8.80
CA TYR A 118 3.05 -5.52 8.31
C TYR A 118 3.75 -6.55 7.45
N ALA A 119 4.58 -6.12 6.53
CA ALA A 119 5.46 -6.99 5.80
C ALA A 119 6.85 -6.39 5.68
N LYS A 120 7.86 -7.23 5.85
CA LYS A 120 9.23 -6.91 5.49
C LYS A 120 9.36 -7.04 3.98
N LEU A 121 9.94 -6.02 3.36
CA LEU A 121 10.18 -5.98 1.93
C LEU A 121 11.67 -6.15 1.63
N LYS A 122 11.97 -6.72 0.47
CA LYS A 122 13.33 -6.81 -0.07
C LYS A 122 13.36 -6.45 -1.53
N LEU A 123 14.31 -5.61 -1.91
CA LEU A 123 14.54 -5.24 -3.29
C LEU A 123 15.67 -6.10 -3.87
N ARG A 124 15.35 -6.98 -4.83
CA ARG A 124 16.32 -7.76 -5.62
C ARG A 124 16.37 -7.22 -7.05
N GLY A 125 17.47 -6.56 -7.39
CA GLY A 125 17.55 -5.80 -8.64
C GLY A 125 16.47 -4.70 -8.66
N CYS A 126 15.53 -4.79 -9.59
CA CYS A 126 14.38 -3.88 -9.70
C CYS A 126 13.06 -4.48 -9.17
N LYS A 127 13.10 -5.66 -8.54
CA LYS A 127 11.91 -6.40 -8.11
C LYS A 127 11.79 -6.40 -6.59
N TRP A 128 10.62 -6.03 -6.10
CA TRP A 128 10.27 -6.13 -4.69
C TRP A 128 9.77 -7.53 -4.34
N GLU A 129 10.18 -8.02 -3.19
CA GLU A 129 9.76 -9.31 -2.64
C GLU A 129 9.21 -9.07 -1.23
N VAL A 130 8.11 -9.74 -0.90
CA VAL A 130 7.58 -9.81 0.46
C VAL A 130 8.31 -10.96 1.15
N GLU A 131 9.19 -10.66 2.09
CA GLU A 131 9.96 -11.70 2.79
C GLU A 131 9.18 -12.35 3.91
N LYS A 132 8.47 -11.54 4.70
CA LYS A 132 7.71 -12.02 5.87
C LYS A 132 6.55 -11.08 6.14
N VAL A 133 5.37 -11.66 6.40
CA VAL A 133 4.20 -10.95 6.89
C VAL A 133 4.09 -11.14 8.40
N PHE A 134 3.74 -10.07 9.11
CA PHE A 134 3.56 -10.01 10.54
C PHE A 134 2.14 -9.53 10.85
N HIS A 135 1.53 -10.15 11.84
CA HIS A 135 0.25 -9.72 12.40
C HIS A 135 0.46 -9.42 13.89
N PRO A 136 0.79 -8.17 14.24
CA PRO A 136 0.98 -7.80 15.64
C PRO A 136 -0.35 -7.85 16.36
N ARG A 137 -0.32 -8.36 17.59
CA ARG A 137 -1.49 -8.39 18.47
C ARG A 137 -1.45 -7.16 19.37
N PHE A 138 -2.43 -6.30 19.21
CA PHE A 138 -2.67 -5.13 20.05
C PHE A 138 -4.17 -4.84 20.02
N GLY A 139 -4.74 -4.29 21.08
CA GLY A 139 -6.18 -3.98 21.12
C GLY A 139 -7.04 -5.18 20.69
N VAL A 140 -7.84 -4.99 19.65
CA VAL A 140 -8.68 -6.03 19.04
C VAL A 140 -8.13 -6.51 17.69
N ASN A 141 -6.89 -6.18 17.34
CA ASN A 141 -6.18 -6.67 16.16
C ASN A 141 -5.72 -8.13 16.33
N ASP A 142 -6.70 -9.02 16.54
CA ASP A 142 -6.53 -10.44 16.88
C ASP A 142 -6.96 -11.39 15.75
N GLY A 143 -7.42 -10.83 14.63
CA GLY A 143 -7.93 -11.58 13.48
C GLY A 143 -9.45 -11.59 13.34
N ARG A 144 -10.18 -11.10 14.36
CA ARG A 144 -11.65 -11.11 14.40
C ARG A 144 -12.27 -9.72 14.33
N ALA A 145 -11.49 -8.67 14.55
CA ALA A 145 -12.02 -7.31 14.55
C ALA A 145 -12.10 -6.65 13.18
N LYS A 146 -12.70 -5.45 13.20
CA LYS A 146 -12.63 -4.44 12.15
C LYS A 146 -11.75 -3.27 12.62
N GLU A 147 -10.48 -3.56 12.86
CA GLU A 147 -9.53 -2.57 13.35
C GLU A 147 -8.64 -2.06 12.21
N LYS A 148 -8.82 -0.76 11.90
CA LYS A 148 -7.92 0.02 11.03
C LYS A 148 -7.21 1.05 11.90
N ASN A 149 -6.15 0.63 12.60
CA ASN A 149 -5.40 1.54 13.46
C ASN A 149 -4.10 1.97 12.76
N TRP A 150 -4.02 3.25 12.40
CA TRP A 150 -2.95 3.84 11.58
C TRP A 150 -1.78 4.40 12.41
N VAL A 151 -1.77 4.18 13.73
CA VAL A 151 -0.98 4.98 14.68
C VAL A 151 0.44 4.46 14.90
N PHE A 152 0.84 3.37 14.25
CA PHE A 152 2.18 2.79 14.45
C PHE A 152 3.08 3.05 13.24
N PHE A 153 3.75 4.20 13.26
CA PHE A 153 4.99 4.47 12.52
C PHE A 153 5.99 5.10 13.49
#